data_AF-A0A4Q3ENP6-F1
#
_entry.id   AF-A0A4Q3ENP6-F1
#
_cell.length_a   1.000
_cell.length_b   1.000
_cell.length_c   1.000
_cell.angle_alpha   90.00
_cell.angle_beta   90.00
_cell.angle_gamma   90.00
#
_symmetry.space_group_name_H-M   'P 1'
#
loop_
_entity.id
_entity.type
_entity.pdbx_description
1 polymer ?
#
loop_
_entity_poly.entity_id
_entity_poly.type
_entity_poly.pdbx_seq_one_letter_code
_entity_poly.pdbx_strand_id
1 'polypeptide(L)'
;MLTDQLHQKISENAGLVDAEGAFPEQEFAWIAEAGLLAETIAGPENYPVKTASVLQLLKKMGSANLAVGRVYEGHVNALQLIDLYGNELQKKHWFEEVKTGKKLFSVWNTQANDGIKIHDLGDGFYRLEGSKTFCSGSGWIDRPLITGELISPDKKGWQMCIIPTENVKPVAIDSSFWKPFGMRASASFKMDFTGIELQEKDLLGKPDQYYGQPYFSGGAIRFAAVQLGGAEAIFSETQKFLRMLGRTDDAFQRARIAEMAYLIESGNLW
;
A
#
# COMPACT_ATOMS: atom_id res chain seq x y z
N MET A 1 -13.64 11.16 -0.51
CA MET A 1 -12.56 12.06 -0.05
C MET A 1 -12.35 11.98 1.46
N LEU A 2 -11.08 11.99 1.92
CA LEU A 2 -10.72 11.99 3.35
C LEU A 2 -11.11 13.32 4.02
N THR A 3 -12.02 13.28 4.99
CA THR A 3 -12.46 14.46 5.76
C THR A 3 -11.39 14.91 6.76
N ASP A 4 -11.42 16.18 7.15
CA ASP A 4 -10.48 16.71 8.16
C ASP A 4 -10.70 16.07 9.53
N GLN A 5 -11.95 15.74 9.87
CA GLN A 5 -12.27 15.03 11.12
C GLN A 5 -11.66 13.62 11.15
N LEU A 6 -11.73 12.87 10.04
CA LEU A 6 -11.13 11.54 9.98
C LEU A 6 -9.60 11.62 9.97
N HIS A 7 -9.04 12.59 9.23
CA HIS A 7 -7.60 12.86 9.26
C HIS A 7 -7.10 13.12 10.68
N GLN A 8 -7.78 14.00 11.43
CA GLN A 8 -7.45 14.30 12.80
C GLN A 8 -7.49 13.05 13.70
N LYS A 9 -8.54 12.23 13.60
CA LYS A 9 -8.64 10.97 14.36
C LYS A 9 -7.47 10.02 14.11
N ILE A 10 -7.08 9.85 12.84
CA ILE A 10 -5.92 9.01 12.47
C ILE A 10 -4.63 9.61 13.03
N SER A 11 -4.47 10.94 12.96
CA SER A 11 -3.28 11.64 13.44
C SER A 11 -3.12 11.56 14.96
N GLU A 12 -4.20 11.72 15.72
CA GLU A 12 -4.20 11.65 17.19
C GLU A 12 -3.75 10.28 17.70
N ASN A 13 -4.04 9.20 16.97
CA ASN A 13 -3.66 7.85 17.34
C ASN A 13 -2.27 7.43 16.81
N ALA A 14 -1.65 8.23 15.92
CA ALA A 14 -0.43 7.85 15.20
C ALA A 14 0.75 7.48 16.11
N GLY A 15 0.95 8.23 17.19
CA GLY A 15 2.01 7.94 18.17
C GLY A 15 1.71 6.72 19.05
N LEU A 16 0.43 6.41 19.29
CA LEU A 16 0.02 5.26 20.11
C LEU A 16 0.22 3.93 19.36
N VAL A 17 -0.02 3.94 18.05
CA VAL A 17 0.10 2.72 17.22
C VAL A 17 1.52 2.44 16.75
N ASP A 18 2.48 3.37 16.86
CA ASP A 18 3.87 3.19 16.42
C ASP A 18 4.69 2.26 17.33
N ALA A 19 4.25 1.00 17.41
CA ALA A 19 4.87 -0.08 18.16
C ALA A 19 5.29 -1.22 17.24
N GLU A 20 6.33 -1.97 17.66
CA GLU A 20 6.74 -3.20 16.99
C GLU A 20 5.61 -4.23 17.07
N GLY A 21 5.30 -4.91 15.97
CA GLY A 21 4.23 -5.92 15.96
C GLY A 21 2.81 -5.38 15.84
N ALA A 22 2.60 -4.07 16.04
CA ALA A 22 1.28 -3.46 15.98
C ALA A 22 0.81 -3.21 14.53
N PHE A 23 -0.50 -3.02 14.38
CA PHE A 23 -1.14 -2.59 13.14
C PHE A 23 -2.28 -1.60 13.45
N PRO A 24 -2.48 -0.54 12.64
CA PRO A 24 -3.53 0.46 12.84
C PRO A 24 -4.91 -0.06 12.41
N GLU A 25 -5.42 -1.10 13.09
CA GLU A 25 -6.71 -1.74 12.77
C GLU A 25 -7.89 -0.76 12.82
N GLN A 26 -7.90 0.10 13.84
CA GLN A 26 -8.99 1.04 14.07
C GLN A 26 -9.05 2.12 12.99
N GLU A 27 -7.90 2.58 12.51
CA GLU A 27 -7.78 3.51 11.40
C GLU A 27 -8.30 2.88 10.11
N PHE A 28 -7.92 1.63 9.82
CA PHE A 28 -8.44 0.93 8.65
C PHE A 28 -9.94 0.65 8.74
N ALA A 29 -10.48 0.41 9.94
CA ALA A 29 -11.92 0.33 10.15
C ALA A 29 -12.61 1.67 9.81
N TRP A 30 -12.09 2.81 10.27
CA TRP A 30 -12.64 4.12 9.93
C TRP A 30 -12.51 4.46 8.44
N ILE A 31 -11.39 4.11 7.81
CA ILE A 31 -11.17 4.27 6.36
C ILE A 31 -12.22 3.47 5.58
N ALA A 32 -12.50 2.24 6.00
CA ALA A 32 -13.51 1.39 5.39
C ALA A 32 -14.94 1.92 5.60
N GLU A 33 -15.27 2.39 6.81
CA GLU A 33 -16.56 3.03 7.12
C GLU A 33 -16.80 4.30 6.31
N ALA A 34 -15.75 5.09 6.07
CA ALA A 34 -15.79 6.28 5.24
C ALA A 34 -15.83 5.99 3.72
N GLY A 35 -15.83 4.72 3.31
CA GLY A 35 -15.85 4.30 1.91
C GLY A 35 -14.52 4.53 1.18
N LEU A 36 -13.45 4.88 1.89
CA LEU A 36 -12.19 5.29 1.29
C LEU A 36 -11.41 4.14 0.66
N LEU A 37 -11.70 2.88 1.01
CA LEU A 37 -11.12 1.72 0.29
C LEU A 37 -11.55 1.72 -1.19
N ALA A 38 -12.78 2.12 -1.50
CA ALA A 38 -13.28 2.13 -2.87
C ALA A 38 -13.00 3.43 -3.64
N GLU A 39 -12.43 4.46 -2.99
CA GLU A 39 -12.30 5.82 -3.55
C GLU A 39 -11.57 5.86 -4.89
N THR A 40 -10.56 5.01 -5.08
CA THR A 40 -9.73 4.99 -6.30
C THR A 40 -10.21 3.98 -7.34
N ILE A 41 -11.33 3.29 -7.12
CA ILE A 41 -11.94 2.44 -8.15
C ILE A 41 -12.59 3.35 -9.18
N ALA A 42 -12.16 3.25 -10.43
CA ALA A 42 -12.74 4.05 -11.50
C ALA A 42 -14.23 3.68 -11.68
N GLY A 43 -15.10 4.67 -11.57
CA GLY A 43 -16.51 4.59 -11.98
C GLY A 43 -16.76 5.47 -13.20
N PRO A 44 -17.97 5.40 -13.81
CA PRO A 44 -18.33 6.25 -14.96
C PRO A 44 -18.08 7.75 -14.71
N GLU A 45 -18.22 8.19 -13.46
CA GLU A 45 -18.09 9.59 -13.04
C GLU A 45 -16.64 10.00 -12.74
N ASN A 46 -15.74 9.04 -12.52
CA ASN A 46 -14.35 9.26 -12.08
C ASN A 46 -13.33 8.61 -13.03
N TYR A 47 -13.71 8.32 -14.28
CA TYR A 47 -12.84 7.73 -15.28
C TYR A 47 -12.23 8.81 -16.22
N PRO A 48 -10.91 8.79 -16.48
CA PRO A 48 -9.90 8.00 -15.77
C PRO A 48 -9.67 8.57 -14.35
N VAL A 49 -9.23 7.72 -13.42
CA VAL A 49 -8.84 8.16 -12.08
C VAL A 49 -7.73 9.21 -12.22
N LYS A 50 -7.97 10.41 -11.70
CA LYS A 50 -7.04 11.53 -11.84
C LYS A 50 -5.85 11.30 -10.92
N THR A 51 -4.66 11.05 -11.48
CA THR A 51 -3.40 10.84 -10.74
C THR A 51 -3.19 11.90 -9.66
N ALA A 52 -3.38 13.18 -9.98
CA ALA A 52 -3.23 14.27 -9.02
C ALA A 52 -4.13 14.11 -7.78
N SER A 53 -5.39 13.68 -7.94
CA SER A 53 -6.31 13.44 -6.83
C SER A 53 -5.86 12.28 -5.95
N VAL A 54 -5.33 11.21 -6.55
CA VAL A 54 -4.74 10.08 -5.81
C VAL A 54 -3.52 10.53 -5.01
N LEU A 55 -2.63 11.32 -5.61
CA LEU A 55 -1.45 11.83 -4.91
C LEU A 55 -1.82 12.74 -3.74
N GLN A 56 -2.81 13.63 -3.92
CA GLN A 56 -3.30 14.46 -2.81
C GLN A 56 -3.93 13.63 -1.68
N LEU A 57 -4.69 12.58 -2.01
CA LEU A 57 -5.25 11.67 -1.01
C LEU A 57 -4.15 10.93 -0.24
N LEU A 58 -3.15 10.39 -0.94
CA LEU A 58 -2.02 9.67 -0.34
C LEU A 58 -1.16 10.59 0.52
N LYS A 59 -0.93 11.83 0.08
CA LYS A 59 -0.27 12.86 0.87
C LYS A 59 -1.03 13.16 2.15
N LYS A 60 -2.36 13.33 2.06
CA LYS A 60 -3.20 13.58 3.22
C LYS A 60 -3.21 12.38 4.20
N MET A 61 -3.20 11.15 3.70
CA MET A 61 -3.05 9.95 4.54
C MET A 61 -1.67 9.92 5.23
N GLY A 62 -0.60 10.19 4.49
CA GLY A 62 0.76 10.22 5.01
C GLY A 62 1.00 11.29 6.07
N SER A 63 0.35 12.45 5.94
CA SER A 63 0.41 13.51 6.96
C SER A 63 -0.36 13.19 8.24
N ALA A 64 -1.34 12.28 8.17
CA ALA A 64 -2.00 11.77 9.37
C ALA A 64 -1.14 10.71 10.06
N ASN A 65 -0.73 9.67 9.32
CA ASN A 65 0.06 8.57 9.82
C ASN A 65 0.79 7.86 8.66
N LEU A 66 2.13 7.86 8.68
CA LEU A 66 2.94 7.25 7.62
C LEU A 66 2.73 5.74 7.48
N ALA A 67 2.46 5.00 8.56
CA ALA A 67 2.19 3.57 8.49
C ALA A 67 0.84 3.29 7.79
N VAL A 68 -0.20 4.06 8.12
CA VAL A 68 -1.50 4.01 7.44
C VAL A 68 -1.34 4.38 5.96
N GLY A 69 -0.66 5.48 5.66
CA GLY A 69 -0.38 5.91 4.30
C GLY A 69 0.39 4.85 3.48
N ARG A 70 1.37 4.18 4.10
CA ARG A 70 2.15 3.10 3.46
C ARG A 70 1.28 1.92 3.05
N VAL A 71 0.41 1.46 3.94
CA VAL A 71 -0.46 0.30 3.69
C VAL A 71 -1.58 0.67 2.72
N TYR A 72 -2.17 1.86 2.87
CA TYR A 72 -3.21 2.36 1.98
C TYR A 72 -2.68 2.62 0.55
N GLU A 73 -1.43 3.05 0.38
CA GLU A 73 -0.79 3.12 -0.95
C GLU A 73 -0.73 1.74 -1.61
N GLY A 74 -0.36 0.69 -0.87
CA GLY A 74 -0.35 -0.67 -1.37
C GLY A 74 -1.73 -1.14 -1.84
N HIS A 75 -2.79 -0.76 -1.11
CA HIS A 75 -4.16 -0.99 -1.52
C HIS A 75 -4.51 -0.27 -2.82
N VAL A 76 -4.24 1.03 -2.92
CA VAL A 76 -4.48 1.81 -4.15
C VAL A 76 -3.72 1.21 -5.34
N ASN A 77 -2.48 0.77 -5.14
CA ASN A 77 -1.68 0.12 -6.18
C ASN A 77 -2.33 -1.18 -6.67
N ALA A 78 -2.81 -2.02 -5.77
CA ALA A 78 -3.49 -3.27 -6.13
C ALA A 78 -4.73 -3.00 -7.00
N LEU A 79 -5.55 -2.01 -6.64
CA LEU A 79 -6.74 -1.65 -7.41
C LEU A 79 -6.39 -1.12 -8.81
N GLN A 80 -5.31 -0.34 -8.93
CA GLN A 80 -4.82 0.12 -10.23
C GLN A 80 -4.33 -1.05 -11.11
N LEU A 81 -3.62 -2.03 -10.55
CA LEU A 81 -3.18 -3.22 -11.28
C LEU A 81 -4.37 -4.09 -11.72
N ILE A 82 -5.40 -4.22 -10.88
CA ILE A 82 -6.64 -4.92 -11.23
C ILE A 82 -7.36 -4.21 -12.38
N ASP A 83 -7.43 -2.88 -12.36
CA ASP A 83 -8.04 -2.13 -13.46
C ASP A 83 -7.23 -2.23 -14.77
N LEU A 84 -5.90 -2.25 -14.69
CA LEU A 84 -5.05 -2.32 -15.87
C LEU A 84 -5.03 -3.72 -16.50
N TYR A 85 -5.00 -4.77 -15.69
CA TYR A 85 -4.64 -6.12 -16.14
C TYR A 85 -5.71 -7.18 -15.85
N GLY A 86 -6.71 -6.87 -15.05
CA GLY A 86 -7.84 -7.77 -14.80
C GLY A 86 -8.81 -7.82 -15.99
N ASN A 87 -9.35 -9.00 -16.25
CA ASN A 87 -10.50 -9.12 -17.15
C ASN A 87 -11.80 -8.61 -16.45
N GLU A 88 -12.88 -8.44 -17.21
CA GLU A 88 -14.15 -7.91 -16.68
C GLU A 88 -14.71 -8.69 -15.48
N LEU A 89 -14.58 -10.03 -15.48
CA LEU A 89 -15.04 -10.86 -14.37
C LEU A 89 -14.19 -10.63 -13.12
N GLN A 90 -12.87 -10.53 -13.28
CA GLN A 90 -11.95 -10.25 -12.17
C GLN A 90 -12.15 -8.85 -11.61
N LYS A 91 -12.28 -7.83 -12.47
CA LYS A 91 -12.56 -6.45 -12.04
C LYS A 91 -13.85 -6.41 -11.22
N LYS A 92 -14.92 -7.00 -11.75
CA LYS A 92 -16.21 -7.09 -11.03
C LYS A 92 -16.04 -7.78 -9.68
N HIS A 93 -15.39 -8.94 -9.65
CA HIS A 93 -15.21 -9.71 -8.41
C HIS A 93 -14.41 -8.94 -7.36
N TRP A 94 -13.21 -8.49 -7.69
CA TRP A 94 -12.32 -7.84 -6.72
C TRP A 94 -12.81 -6.46 -6.29
N PHE A 95 -13.41 -5.68 -7.19
CA PHE A 95 -13.99 -4.38 -6.80
C PHE A 95 -15.23 -4.52 -5.92
N GLU A 96 -16.04 -5.58 -6.10
CA GLU A 96 -17.15 -5.85 -5.18
C GLU A 96 -16.66 -6.23 -3.78
N GLU A 97 -15.56 -6.98 -3.67
CA GLU A 97 -14.96 -7.30 -2.36
C GLU A 97 -14.43 -6.06 -1.62
N VAL A 98 -13.96 -5.05 -2.34
CA VAL A 98 -13.59 -3.76 -1.74
C VAL A 98 -14.83 -2.98 -1.32
N LYS A 99 -15.81 -2.83 -2.22
CA LYS A 99 -17.00 -1.99 -2.01
C LYS A 99 -17.92 -2.53 -0.93
N THR A 100 -18.18 -3.82 -0.94
CA THR A 100 -19.15 -4.47 -0.04
C THR A 100 -18.47 -5.26 1.06
N GLY A 101 -17.43 -6.02 0.71
CA GLY A 101 -16.67 -6.83 1.66
C GLY A 101 -15.71 -6.02 2.52
N LYS A 102 -15.47 -4.74 2.18
CA LYS A 102 -14.51 -3.85 2.86
C LYS A 102 -13.11 -4.47 2.96
N LYS A 103 -12.75 -5.30 1.97
CA LYS A 103 -11.51 -6.07 1.94
C LYS A 103 -10.32 -5.18 1.63
N LEU A 104 -9.24 -5.35 2.41
CA LEU A 104 -7.98 -4.63 2.23
C LEU A 104 -7.07 -5.41 1.28
N PHE A 105 -6.44 -4.68 0.37
CA PHE A 105 -5.53 -5.24 -0.64
C PHE A 105 -4.13 -4.68 -0.41
N SER A 106 -3.11 -5.35 -0.93
CA SER A 106 -1.74 -4.83 -0.94
C SER A 106 -0.94 -5.44 -2.08
N VAL A 107 0.18 -4.81 -2.45
CA VAL A 107 1.09 -5.32 -3.48
C VAL A 107 2.45 -5.61 -2.85
N TRP A 108 2.90 -6.86 -2.93
CA TRP A 108 4.21 -7.28 -2.41
C TRP A 108 5.08 -7.90 -3.51
N ASN A 109 6.04 -7.12 -3.99
CA ASN A 109 6.97 -7.53 -5.04
C ASN A 109 8.35 -7.93 -4.51
N THR A 110 8.85 -7.25 -3.47
CA THR A 110 10.21 -7.43 -2.95
C THR A 110 10.42 -8.81 -2.32
N GLN A 111 11.57 -9.41 -2.55
CA GLN A 111 11.93 -10.73 -2.05
C GLN A 111 13.42 -10.84 -1.72
N ALA A 112 13.74 -11.82 -0.88
CA ALA A 112 15.10 -12.27 -0.62
C ALA A 112 15.47 -13.42 -1.58
N ASN A 113 16.45 -14.25 -1.21
CA ASN A 113 16.92 -15.37 -2.02
C ASN A 113 15.87 -16.49 -2.19
N ASP A 114 14.87 -16.55 -1.31
CA ASP A 114 13.77 -17.52 -1.32
C ASP A 114 12.49 -16.94 -1.93
N GLY A 115 12.62 -16.25 -3.07
CA GLY A 115 11.49 -15.61 -3.75
C GLY A 115 10.44 -16.57 -4.29
N ILE A 116 9.27 -16.01 -4.63
CA ILE A 116 8.11 -16.80 -5.06
C ILE A 116 8.34 -17.45 -6.42
N LYS A 117 8.10 -18.75 -6.48
CA LYS A 117 7.84 -19.52 -7.70
C LYS A 117 6.38 -19.94 -7.74
N ILE A 118 5.78 -19.89 -8.92
CA ILE A 118 4.40 -20.27 -9.19
C ILE A 118 4.47 -21.49 -10.10
N HIS A 119 4.26 -22.67 -9.54
CA HIS A 119 4.29 -23.94 -10.28
C HIS A 119 2.93 -24.18 -10.93
N ASP A 120 2.92 -24.31 -12.25
CA ASP A 120 1.76 -24.73 -13.02
C ASP A 120 1.55 -26.24 -12.83
N LEU A 121 0.42 -26.61 -12.24
CA LEU A 121 0.07 -28.01 -11.98
C LEU A 121 -0.78 -28.62 -13.11
N GLY A 122 -1.12 -27.84 -14.14
CA GLY A 122 -2.09 -28.21 -15.16
C GLY A 122 -3.54 -27.90 -14.77
N ASP A 123 -4.45 -27.98 -15.74
CA ASP A 123 -5.90 -27.78 -15.58
C ASP A 123 -6.31 -26.47 -14.89
N GLY A 124 -5.47 -25.43 -15.00
CA GLY A 124 -5.72 -24.12 -14.40
C GLY A 124 -5.45 -24.06 -12.89
N PHE A 125 -4.68 -25.01 -12.35
CA PHE A 125 -4.24 -25.02 -10.95
C PHE A 125 -2.76 -24.65 -10.82
N TYR A 126 -2.45 -23.92 -9.76
CA TYR A 126 -1.11 -23.42 -9.48
C TYR A 126 -0.73 -23.67 -8.02
N ARG A 127 0.56 -23.86 -7.75
CA ARG A 127 1.08 -23.94 -6.38
C ARG A 127 2.25 -22.99 -6.17
N LEU A 128 2.21 -22.25 -5.08
CA LEU A 128 3.27 -21.33 -4.69
C LEU A 128 4.40 -22.05 -3.94
N GLU A 129 5.63 -21.58 -4.11
CA GLU A 129 6.82 -21.93 -3.33
C GLU A 129 7.60 -20.66 -3.03
N GLY A 130 8.03 -20.47 -1.78
CA GLY A 130 8.86 -19.33 -1.36
C GLY A 130 8.10 -18.20 -0.65
N SER A 131 8.78 -17.08 -0.52
CA SER A 131 8.43 -15.98 0.38
C SER A 131 8.48 -14.61 -0.29
N LYS A 132 7.75 -13.66 0.31
CA LYS A 132 7.94 -12.22 0.10
C LYS A 132 8.42 -11.54 1.37
N THR A 133 9.19 -10.48 1.20
CA THR A 133 9.72 -9.64 2.28
C THR A 133 9.10 -8.25 2.20
N PHE A 134 9.09 -7.51 3.32
CA PHE A 134 8.49 -6.17 3.40
C PHE A 134 6.99 -6.16 3.05
N CYS A 135 6.27 -7.18 3.53
CA CYS A 135 4.85 -7.36 3.28
C CYS A 135 4.04 -6.42 4.17
N SER A 136 3.98 -5.11 3.85
CA SER A 136 3.26 -4.12 4.66
C SER A 136 1.80 -4.54 4.88
N GLY A 137 1.38 -4.57 6.14
CA GLY A 137 0.09 -5.07 6.61
C GLY A 137 0.03 -6.60 6.82
N SER A 138 1.17 -7.28 6.94
CA SER A 138 1.24 -8.74 7.11
C SER A 138 0.33 -9.24 8.23
N GLY A 139 -0.65 -10.08 7.90
CA GLY A 139 -1.65 -10.57 8.85
C GLY A 139 -2.99 -9.83 8.84
N TRP A 140 -3.06 -8.65 8.19
CA TRP A 140 -4.27 -7.82 8.08
C TRP A 140 -4.69 -7.52 6.64
N ILE A 141 -3.89 -7.91 5.63
CA ILE A 141 -4.29 -7.80 4.23
C ILE A 141 -5.15 -9.01 3.84
N ASP A 142 -6.39 -8.78 3.42
CA ASP A 142 -7.28 -9.83 2.94
C ASP A 142 -6.90 -10.37 1.56
N ARG A 143 -6.37 -9.49 0.70
CA ARG A 143 -6.03 -9.77 -0.70
C ARG A 143 -4.60 -9.36 -1.04
N PRO A 144 -3.59 -10.13 -0.62
CA PRO A 144 -2.23 -9.94 -1.08
C PRO A 144 -2.14 -10.17 -2.59
N LEU A 145 -1.71 -9.15 -3.33
CA LEU A 145 -1.25 -9.27 -4.70
C LEU A 145 0.27 -9.46 -4.67
N ILE A 146 0.74 -10.62 -5.12
CA ILE A 146 2.17 -10.93 -5.17
C ILE A 146 2.61 -11.23 -6.60
N THR A 147 3.92 -11.18 -6.82
CA THR A 147 4.57 -11.59 -8.08
C THR A 147 5.43 -12.83 -7.85
N GLY A 148 5.55 -13.70 -8.84
CA GLY A 148 6.48 -14.83 -8.77
C GLY A 148 6.91 -15.32 -10.14
N GLU A 149 8.03 -16.03 -10.18
CA GLU A 149 8.50 -16.69 -11.41
C GLU A 149 7.53 -17.83 -11.76
N LEU A 150 6.94 -17.78 -12.96
CA LEU A 150 6.06 -18.84 -13.44
C LEU A 150 6.87 -20.02 -13.95
N ILE A 151 6.72 -21.16 -13.28
CA ILE A 151 7.31 -22.45 -13.66
C ILE A 151 6.23 -23.23 -14.40
N SER A 152 6.19 -23.08 -15.73
CA SER A 152 5.21 -23.73 -16.61
C SER A 152 5.91 -24.25 -17.88
N PRO A 153 5.42 -25.35 -18.50
CA PRO A 153 5.90 -25.81 -19.80
C PRO A 153 5.64 -24.80 -20.93
N ASP A 154 4.48 -24.13 -20.89
CA ASP A 154 3.96 -23.34 -22.03
C ASP A 154 4.09 -21.82 -21.83
N LYS A 155 4.11 -21.37 -20.57
CA LYS A 155 4.19 -19.95 -20.20
C LYS A 155 5.50 -19.69 -19.44
N LYS A 156 6.08 -18.50 -19.62
CA LYS A 156 7.30 -18.06 -18.91
C LYS A 156 7.19 -16.61 -18.51
N GLY A 157 7.95 -16.22 -17.49
CA GLY A 157 8.03 -14.84 -16.99
C GLY A 157 7.47 -14.69 -15.59
N TRP A 158 7.34 -13.45 -15.14
CA TRP A 158 6.82 -13.11 -13.82
C TRP A 158 5.32 -12.95 -13.83
N GLN A 159 4.62 -13.74 -13.05
CA GLN A 159 3.17 -13.74 -12.98
C GLN A 159 2.70 -13.04 -11.70
N MET A 160 1.66 -12.18 -11.83
CA MET A 160 0.93 -11.66 -10.67
C MET A 160 -0.16 -12.64 -10.26
N CYS A 161 -0.40 -12.76 -8.96
CA CYS A 161 -1.58 -13.43 -8.43
C CYS A 161 -2.12 -12.71 -7.20
N ILE A 162 -3.43 -12.85 -6.98
CA ILE A 162 -4.14 -12.33 -5.81
C ILE A 162 -4.54 -13.50 -4.94
N ILE A 163 -4.15 -13.47 -3.67
CA ILE A 163 -4.39 -14.56 -2.73
C ILE A 163 -5.66 -14.25 -1.91
N PRO A 164 -6.75 -15.03 -2.06
CA PRO A 164 -7.91 -14.92 -1.18
C PRO A 164 -7.61 -15.62 0.16
N THR A 165 -7.07 -14.86 1.12
CA THR A 165 -6.48 -15.39 2.37
C THR A 165 -7.39 -16.31 3.18
N GLU A 166 -8.70 -16.11 3.14
CA GLU A 166 -9.70 -16.94 3.81
C GLU A 166 -9.96 -18.30 3.13
N ASN A 167 -9.58 -18.44 1.85
CA ASN A 167 -9.83 -19.64 1.05
C ASN A 167 -8.58 -20.50 0.85
N VAL A 168 -7.45 -20.10 1.45
CA VAL A 168 -6.18 -20.80 1.39
C VAL A 168 -5.73 -21.19 2.78
N LYS A 169 -4.72 -22.06 2.86
CA LYS A 169 -4.09 -22.37 4.15
C LYS A 169 -3.46 -21.10 4.76
N PRO A 170 -3.34 -21.03 6.10
CA PRO A 170 -2.67 -19.90 6.76
C PRO A 170 -1.27 -19.67 6.20
N VAL A 171 -0.98 -18.42 5.85
CA VAL A 171 0.35 -17.97 5.39
C VAL A 171 1.25 -17.81 6.61
N ALA A 172 2.45 -18.41 6.60
CA ALA A 172 3.37 -18.27 7.72
C ALA A 172 3.98 -16.85 7.74
N ILE A 173 4.05 -16.24 8.91
CA ILE A 173 4.53 -14.87 9.12
C ILE A 173 5.74 -14.89 10.03
N ASP A 174 6.86 -14.33 9.57
CA ASP A 174 8.03 -14.03 10.40
C ASP A 174 8.02 -12.56 10.82
N SER A 175 7.47 -12.30 12.01
CA SER A 175 7.39 -10.95 12.59
C SER A 175 8.73 -10.41 13.08
N SER A 176 9.76 -11.25 13.23
CA SER A 176 11.08 -10.83 13.69
C SER A 176 11.86 -10.06 12.63
N PHE A 177 11.46 -10.18 11.36
CA PHE A 177 12.08 -9.54 10.20
C PHE A 177 12.00 -8.00 10.23
N TRP A 178 10.91 -7.44 10.76
CA TRP A 178 10.62 -6.00 10.67
C TRP A 178 10.92 -5.27 11.98
N LYS A 179 12.04 -4.55 12.02
CA LYS A 179 12.46 -3.73 13.17
C LYS A 179 12.91 -2.32 12.73
N PRO A 180 12.02 -1.50 12.16
CA PRO A 180 12.38 -0.19 11.66
C PRO A 180 12.49 0.85 12.79
N PHE A 181 13.14 1.97 12.51
CA PHE A 181 13.15 3.15 13.39
C PHE A 181 11.82 3.92 13.41
N GLY A 182 10.96 3.74 12.39
CA GLY A 182 9.65 4.39 12.29
C GLY A 182 8.73 3.61 11.35
N MET A 183 7.46 3.99 11.27
CA MET A 183 6.41 3.20 10.60
C MET A 183 6.35 1.76 11.14
N ARG A 184 6.55 1.59 12.45
CA ARG A 184 6.62 0.27 13.10
C ARG A 184 5.29 -0.47 12.94
N ALA A 185 4.20 0.29 13.03
CA ALA A 185 2.81 -0.15 12.82
C ALA A 185 2.47 -0.61 11.39
N SER A 186 3.38 -0.44 10.41
CA SER A 186 3.14 -0.93 9.05
C SER A 186 3.18 -2.45 8.94
N ALA A 187 3.69 -3.14 9.97
CA ALA A 187 3.78 -4.60 10.03
C ALA A 187 4.35 -5.22 8.73
N SER A 188 5.52 -4.73 8.28
CA SER A 188 6.11 -5.11 6.99
C SER A 188 6.96 -6.39 7.09
N PHE A 189 6.35 -7.48 7.55
CA PHE A 189 7.02 -8.75 7.86
C PHE A 189 7.43 -9.54 6.61
N LYS A 190 8.11 -10.67 6.84
CA LYS A 190 8.34 -11.70 5.83
C LYS A 190 7.19 -12.70 5.89
N MET A 191 6.67 -13.10 4.72
CA MET A 191 5.56 -14.06 4.61
C MET A 191 5.94 -15.19 3.66
N ASP A 192 5.73 -16.43 4.09
CA ASP A 192 6.00 -17.66 3.32
C ASP A 192 4.68 -18.24 2.79
N PHE A 193 4.58 -18.32 1.47
CA PHE A 193 3.40 -18.75 0.73
C PHE A 193 3.53 -20.20 0.23
N THR A 194 4.59 -20.91 0.62
CA THR A 194 4.89 -22.26 0.16
C THR A 194 3.72 -23.19 0.36
N GLY A 195 3.28 -23.84 -0.71
CA GLY A 195 2.20 -24.81 -0.79
C GLY A 195 0.79 -24.20 -0.71
N ILE A 196 0.64 -22.89 -0.90
CA ILE A 196 -0.68 -22.30 -1.23
C ILE A 196 -1.04 -22.70 -2.65
N GLU A 197 -2.29 -23.09 -2.85
CA GLU A 197 -2.82 -23.45 -4.15
C GLU A 197 -3.76 -22.36 -4.66
N LEU A 198 -3.65 -22.06 -5.94
CA LEU A 198 -4.41 -21.03 -6.64
C LEU A 198 -5.04 -21.62 -7.89
N GLN A 199 -6.06 -20.93 -8.40
CA GLN A 199 -6.69 -21.24 -9.67
C GLN A 199 -6.39 -20.15 -10.71
N GLU A 200 -6.63 -20.43 -11.99
CA GLU A 200 -6.43 -19.45 -13.09
C GLU A 200 -7.12 -18.11 -12.80
N LYS A 201 -8.30 -18.12 -12.16
CA LYS A 201 -9.04 -16.90 -11.79
C LYS A 201 -8.29 -15.99 -10.80
N ASP A 202 -7.35 -16.56 -10.04
CA ASP A 202 -6.55 -15.87 -9.03
C ASP A 202 -5.26 -15.29 -9.63
N LEU A 203 -4.87 -15.70 -10.85
CA LEU A 203 -3.79 -15.06 -11.60
C LEU A 203 -4.28 -13.75 -12.22
N LEU A 204 -3.48 -12.68 -12.14
CA LEU A 204 -3.83 -11.36 -12.68
C LEU A 204 -2.93 -11.03 -13.88
N GLY A 205 -3.55 -10.71 -15.02
CA GLY A 205 -2.81 -10.39 -16.25
C GLY A 205 -1.97 -11.55 -16.78
N LYS A 206 -1.20 -11.25 -17.83
CA LYS A 206 -0.23 -12.14 -18.46
C LYS A 206 1.14 -12.03 -17.77
N PRO A 207 2.03 -13.03 -17.95
CA PRO A 207 3.41 -12.92 -17.48
C PRO A 207 4.10 -11.62 -17.95
N ASP A 208 4.96 -11.10 -17.09
CA ASP A 208 5.76 -9.87 -17.21
C ASP A 208 4.97 -8.55 -17.28
N GLN A 209 3.63 -8.57 -17.26
CA GLN A 209 2.83 -7.34 -17.32
C GLN A 209 3.03 -6.41 -16.12
N TYR A 210 3.39 -6.95 -14.95
CA TYR A 210 3.69 -6.13 -13.76
C TYR A 210 4.78 -5.09 -14.01
N TYR A 211 5.77 -5.40 -14.85
CA TYR A 211 6.89 -4.49 -15.17
C TYR A 211 6.59 -3.54 -16.34
N GLY A 212 5.35 -3.55 -16.85
CA GLY A 212 4.90 -2.71 -17.95
C GLY A 212 5.03 -1.22 -17.64
N GLN A 213 5.76 -0.49 -18.48
CA GLN A 213 5.87 0.96 -18.41
C GLN A 213 4.68 1.63 -19.11
N PRO A 214 4.24 2.83 -18.64
CA PRO A 214 4.83 3.64 -17.57
C PRO A 214 4.35 3.29 -16.15
N TYR A 215 3.44 2.32 -16.00
CA TYR A 215 2.72 2.08 -14.75
C TYR A 215 3.61 1.55 -13.62
N PHE A 216 4.63 0.74 -13.97
CA PHE A 216 5.59 0.24 -12.98
C PHE A 216 6.44 1.37 -12.38
N SER A 217 7.26 2.06 -13.18
CA SER A 217 8.15 3.11 -12.66
C SER A 217 7.38 4.36 -12.24
N GLY A 218 6.33 4.73 -12.98
CA GLY A 218 5.47 5.87 -12.66
C GLY A 218 4.74 5.69 -11.33
N GLY A 219 4.52 4.45 -10.88
CA GLY A 219 3.89 4.17 -9.59
C GLY A 219 4.70 4.66 -8.38
N ALA A 220 6.02 4.85 -8.50
CA ALA A 220 6.88 5.30 -7.41
C ALA A 220 6.47 6.67 -6.83
N ILE A 221 5.84 7.53 -7.63
CA ILE A 221 5.38 8.85 -7.18
C ILE A 221 4.32 8.77 -6.07
N ARG A 222 3.55 7.68 -6.00
CA ARG A 222 2.56 7.46 -4.93
C ARG A 222 3.23 7.34 -3.56
N PHE A 223 4.36 6.63 -3.49
CA PHE A 223 5.17 6.53 -2.28
C PHE A 223 5.73 7.89 -1.87
N ALA A 224 6.24 8.65 -2.85
CA ALA A 224 6.74 10.00 -2.61
C ALA A 224 5.65 10.94 -2.06
N ALA A 225 4.41 10.83 -2.57
CA ALA A 225 3.28 11.60 -2.05
C ALA A 225 2.99 11.29 -0.57
N VAL A 226 2.96 10.01 -0.17
CA VAL A 226 2.80 9.62 1.25
C VAL A 226 3.90 10.24 2.12
N GLN A 227 5.17 10.14 1.68
CA GLN A 227 6.31 10.67 2.43
C GLN A 227 6.29 12.19 2.53
N LEU A 228 5.90 12.90 1.46
CA LEU A 228 5.73 14.34 1.50
C LEU A 228 4.65 14.74 2.50
N GLY A 229 3.58 13.96 2.63
CA GLY A 229 2.59 14.16 3.69
C GLY A 229 3.21 14.12 5.08
N GLY A 230 4.06 13.12 5.35
CA GLY A 230 4.82 13.05 6.59
C GLY A 230 5.74 14.27 6.79
N ALA A 231 6.38 14.75 5.73
CA ALA A 231 7.20 15.97 5.79
C ALA A 231 6.36 17.22 6.12
N GLU A 232 5.16 17.37 5.55
CA GLU A 232 4.21 18.44 5.88
C GLU A 232 3.76 18.38 7.35
N ALA A 233 3.56 17.17 7.89
CA ALA A 233 3.23 16.98 9.29
C ALA A 233 4.39 17.39 10.21
N ILE A 234 5.62 16.95 9.91
CA ILE A 234 6.83 17.34 10.67
C ILE A 234 7.03 18.86 10.63
N PHE A 235 6.85 19.48 9.47
CA PHE A 235 6.93 20.93 9.32
C PHE A 235 5.90 21.65 10.19
N SER A 236 4.64 21.21 10.14
CA SER A 236 3.56 21.78 10.95
C SER A 236 3.83 21.63 12.45
N GLU A 237 4.28 20.46 12.91
CA GLU A 237 4.62 20.22 14.32
C GLU A 237 5.84 21.03 14.77
N THR A 238 6.85 21.19 13.91
CA THR A 238 8.01 22.03 14.20
C THR A 238 7.59 23.49 14.42
N GLN A 239 6.70 24.02 13.57
CA GLN A 239 6.16 25.37 13.73
C GLN A 239 5.36 25.52 15.02
N LYS A 240 4.49 24.56 15.35
CA LYS A 240 3.73 24.55 16.61
C LYS A 240 4.66 24.54 17.82
N PHE A 241 5.67 23.67 17.80
CA PHE A 241 6.65 23.54 18.88
C PHE A 241 7.43 24.84 19.11
N LEU A 242 7.93 25.47 18.04
CA LEU A 242 8.67 26.74 18.16
C LEU A 242 7.80 27.88 18.68
N ARG A 243 6.53 27.97 18.26
CA ARG A 243 5.57 28.96 18.78
C ARG A 243 5.30 28.75 20.27
N MET A 244 5.10 27.51 20.70
CA MET A 244 4.89 27.16 22.10
C MET A 244 6.08 27.55 22.99
N LEU A 245 7.30 27.43 22.47
CA LEU A 245 8.52 27.84 23.18
C LEU A 245 8.81 29.36 23.10
N GLY A 246 8.03 30.14 22.34
CA GLY A 246 8.34 31.54 22.06
C GLY A 246 9.64 31.74 21.29
N ARG A 247 10.06 30.73 20.51
CA ARG A 247 11.34 30.71 19.76
C ARG A 247 11.12 30.92 18.26
N THR A 248 10.44 32.00 17.91
CA THR A 248 10.10 32.30 16.50
C THR A 248 11.01 33.34 15.85
N ASP A 249 11.80 34.07 16.65
CA ASP A 249 12.53 35.26 16.17
C ASP A 249 14.01 34.98 15.88
N ASP A 250 14.51 33.80 16.22
CA ASP A 250 15.89 33.38 15.92
C ASP A 250 16.12 33.23 14.41
N ALA A 251 17.14 33.91 13.89
CA ALA A 251 17.40 33.96 12.45
C ALA A 251 17.77 32.58 11.86
N PHE A 252 18.49 31.73 12.60
CA PHE A 252 18.86 30.39 12.14
C PHE A 252 17.65 29.44 12.16
N GLN A 253 16.77 29.57 13.14
CA GLN A 253 15.50 28.82 13.16
C GLN A 253 14.60 29.23 11.99
N ARG A 254 14.46 30.52 11.72
CA ARG A 254 13.69 31.01 10.57
C ARG A 254 14.25 30.50 9.23
N ALA A 255 15.57 30.46 9.08
CA ALA A 255 16.21 29.92 7.88
C ALA A 255 15.89 28.43 7.68
N ARG A 256 15.95 27.61 8.74
CA ARG A 256 15.59 26.18 8.66
C ARG A 256 14.12 25.96 8.31
N ILE A 257 13.22 26.75 8.88
CA ILE A 257 11.79 26.70 8.53
C ILE A 257 11.56 27.08 7.06
N ALA A 258 12.28 28.10 6.55
CA ALA A 258 12.18 28.49 5.15
C ALA A 258 12.69 27.39 4.21
N GLU A 259 13.79 26.72 4.56
CA GLU A 259 14.31 25.57 3.80
C GLU A 259 13.30 24.41 3.78
N MET A 260 12.71 24.06 4.92
CA MET A 260 11.65 23.03 4.97
C MET A 260 10.46 23.41 4.08
N ALA A 261 10.00 24.66 4.15
CA ALA A 261 8.89 25.14 3.32
C ALA A 261 9.23 25.04 1.82
N TYR A 262 10.42 25.49 1.42
CA TYR A 262 10.88 25.40 0.04
C TYR A 262 10.91 23.95 -0.48
N LEU A 263 11.43 23.02 0.32
CA LEU A 263 11.49 21.60 -0.06
C LEU A 263 10.08 20.97 -0.17
N ILE A 264 9.17 21.34 0.73
CA ILE A 264 7.78 20.88 0.67
C ILE A 264 7.07 21.40 -0.58
N GLU A 265 7.18 22.71 -0.86
CA GLU A 265 6.57 23.30 -2.05
C GLU A 265 7.16 22.72 -3.33
N SER A 266 8.47 22.44 -3.36
CA SER A 266 9.11 21.75 -4.48
C SER A 266 8.56 20.34 -4.66
N GLY A 267 8.30 19.64 -3.55
CA GLY A 267 7.65 18.34 -3.56
C GLY A 267 6.27 18.38 -4.22
N ASN A 268 5.50 19.47 -4.03
CA ASN A 268 4.14 19.63 -4.55
C ASN A 268 4.04 19.93 -6.07
N LEU A 269 5.16 19.96 -6.81
CA LEU A 269 5.23 20.35 -8.23
C LEU A 269 4.93 19.21 -9.24
N TRP A 270 4.19 18.18 -8.84
CA TRP A 270 3.75 17.11 -9.77
C TRP A 270 2.53 17.49 -10.62
#